data_AF-A0A401YDI6-F1
#
_entry.id   AF-A0A401YDI6-F1
#
_cell.length_a   1.000
_cell.length_b   1.000
_cell.length_c   1.000
_cell.angle_alpha   90.00
_cell.angle_beta   90.00
_cell.angle_gamma   90.00
#
_symmetry.space_group_name_H-M   'P 1'
#
loop_
_entity.id
_entity.type
_entity.pdbx_description
1 polymer ?
#
loop_
_entity_poly.entity_id
_entity_poly.type
_entity_poly.pdbx_seq_one_letter_code
_entity_poly.pdbx_strand_id
1 'polypeptide(L)'
;MTDTTDTTETDGTAEPPPPEPDFTPADIARLAARAGLPVDASRLPVIAATVNHLHGLVAALNDIPFGETAPAFVFDARRDDAS
;
A
#
# COMPACT_ATOMS: atom_id res chain seq x y z
N MET A 1 -9.24 50.83 30.14
CA MET A 1 -8.18 49.91 30.57
C MET A 1 -8.83 48.67 31.13
N THR A 2 -9.20 47.74 30.24
CA THR A 2 -9.31 46.30 30.51
C THR A 2 -9.20 45.65 29.14
N ASP A 3 -8.00 45.15 28.85
CA ASP A 3 -7.78 44.04 27.93
C ASP A 3 -8.71 42.90 28.35
N THR A 4 -9.52 42.44 27.41
CA THR A 4 -10.10 41.11 27.45
C THR A 4 -9.66 40.46 26.15
N THR A 5 -8.61 39.64 26.23
CA THR A 5 -8.17 38.78 25.14
C THR A 5 -9.28 37.80 24.82
N ASP A 6 -9.82 37.91 23.62
CA ASP A 6 -10.66 36.90 22.98
C ASP A 6 -9.77 35.67 22.73
N THR A 7 -9.98 34.63 23.53
CA THR A 7 -9.45 33.30 23.27
C THR A 7 -10.27 32.73 22.13
N THR A 8 -9.76 32.84 20.89
CA THR A 8 -10.24 32.02 19.79
C THR A 8 -9.69 30.61 19.97
N GLU A 9 -10.41 29.81 20.75
CA GLU A 9 -10.33 28.36 20.73
C GLU A 9 -10.71 27.90 19.32
N THR A 10 -9.71 27.81 18.46
CA THR A 10 -9.83 27.20 17.14
C THR A 10 -9.95 25.70 17.38
N ASP A 11 -11.19 25.23 17.33
CA ASP A 11 -11.57 23.82 17.36
C ASP A 11 -10.70 23.03 16.36
N GLY A 12 -9.70 22.35 16.91
CA GLY A 12 -8.75 21.52 16.19
C GLY A 12 -9.37 20.17 15.85
N THR A 13 -10.45 20.14 15.07
CA THR A 13 -10.78 18.95 14.28
C THR A 13 -9.83 18.93 13.10
N ALA A 14 -8.55 18.67 13.35
CA ALA A 14 -7.62 18.30 12.29
C ALA A 14 -8.10 16.94 11.77
N GLU A 15 -8.64 16.93 10.56
CA GLU A 15 -8.77 15.69 9.79
C GLU A 15 -7.43 14.93 9.93
N PRO A 16 -7.44 13.67 10.39
CA PRO A 16 -6.21 12.91 10.48
C PRO A 16 -5.52 13.01 9.12
N PRO A 17 -4.20 13.30 9.08
CA PRO A 17 -3.51 13.42 7.81
C PRO A 17 -3.84 12.17 6.99
N PRO A 18 -4.11 12.31 5.69
CA PRO A 18 -4.40 11.16 4.85
C PRO A 18 -3.29 10.13 5.08
N PRO A 19 -3.64 8.84 5.18
CA PRO A 19 -2.65 7.81 5.49
C PRO A 19 -1.48 7.95 4.52
N GLU A 20 -0.27 8.05 5.06
CA GLU A 20 0.91 8.18 4.23
C GLU A 20 1.04 6.93 3.35
N PRO A 21 1.36 7.09 2.06
CA PRO A 21 1.50 5.95 1.17
C PRO A 21 2.68 5.08 1.62
N ASP A 22 2.43 3.78 1.78
CA ASP A 22 3.46 2.79 2.14
C ASP A 22 4.61 2.71 1.12
N PHE A 23 4.33 3.06 -0.14
CA PHE A 23 5.31 3.07 -1.22
C PHE A 23 5.34 4.39 -1.97
N THR A 24 6.52 5.03 -2.00
CA THR A 24 6.76 6.24 -2.78
C THR A 24 7.19 5.92 -4.22
N PRO A 25 7.13 6.87 -5.16
CA PRO A 25 7.69 6.68 -6.51
C PRO A 25 9.18 6.30 -6.51
N ALA A 26 9.95 6.76 -5.52
CA ALA A 26 11.36 6.41 -5.37
C ALA A 26 11.54 4.94 -4.94
N ASP A 27 10.66 4.44 -4.07
CA ASP A 27 10.66 3.03 -3.69
C ASP A 27 10.31 2.14 -4.88
N ILE A 28 9.34 2.55 -5.70
CA ILE A 28 8.99 1.84 -6.94
C ILE A 28 10.16 1.81 -7.91
N ALA A 29 10.89 2.91 -8.10
CA ALA A 29 12.08 2.93 -8.96
C ALA A 29 13.15 1.94 -8.47
N ARG A 30 13.38 1.89 -7.15
CA ARG A 30 14.33 0.95 -6.54
C ARG A 30 13.91 -0.49 -6.74
N LEU A 31 12.62 -0.79 -6.56
CA LEU A 31 12.05 -2.13 -6.77
C LEU A 31 12.10 -2.55 -8.23
N ALA A 32 11.77 -1.65 -9.16
CA ALA A 32 11.84 -1.89 -10.60
C ALA A 32 13.28 -2.19 -11.04
N ALA A 33 14.26 -1.41 -10.57
CA ALA A 33 15.68 -1.66 -10.83
C ALA A 33 16.12 -3.02 -10.26
N ARG A 34 15.69 -3.37 -9.05
CA ARG A 34 15.96 -4.68 -8.44
C ARG A 34 15.36 -5.83 -9.25
N ALA A 35 14.21 -5.63 -9.87
CA ALA A 35 13.55 -6.62 -10.74
C ALA A 35 14.12 -6.66 -12.17
N GLY A 36 15.06 -5.76 -12.51
CA GLY A 36 15.56 -5.61 -13.88
C GLY A 36 14.50 -5.09 -14.86
N LEU A 37 13.44 -4.46 -14.36
CA LEU A 37 12.34 -3.94 -15.17
C LEU A 37 12.60 -2.47 -15.53
N PRO A 38 12.88 -2.13 -16.80
CA PRO A 38 12.98 -0.73 -17.20
C PRO A 38 11.60 -0.07 -17.15
N VAL A 39 11.49 0.98 -16.34
CA VAL A 39 10.26 1.76 -16.16
C VAL A 39 10.58 3.24 -16.39
N ASP A 40 9.78 3.89 -17.23
CA ASP A 40 9.86 5.33 -17.45
C ASP A 40 9.51 6.09 -16.16
N ALA A 41 10.30 7.11 -15.81
CA ALA A 41 10.10 7.88 -14.58
C ALA A 41 8.71 8.52 -14.49
N SER A 42 8.11 8.91 -15.62
CA SER A 42 6.75 9.46 -15.70
C SER A 42 5.67 8.48 -15.25
N ARG A 43 5.95 7.16 -15.26
CA ARG A 43 5.03 6.11 -14.83
C ARG A 43 5.14 5.76 -13.35
N LEU A 44 6.22 6.17 -12.67
CA LEU A 44 6.44 5.82 -11.27
C LEU A 44 5.32 6.30 -10.34
N PRO A 45 4.74 7.50 -10.49
CA PRO A 45 3.63 7.94 -9.64
C PRO A 45 2.38 7.07 -9.76
N VAL A 46 1.99 6.70 -10.99
CA VAL A 46 0.80 5.86 -11.19
C VAL A 46 1.04 4.43 -10.71
N ILE A 47 2.24 3.88 -10.90
CA ILE A 47 2.59 2.56 -10.38
C ILE A 47 2.59 2.57 -8.85
N ALA A 48 3.13 3.60 -8.22
CA ALA A 48 3.10 3.75 -6.76
C ALA A 48 1.65 3.76 -6.24
N ALA A 49 0.75 4.52 -6.87
CA ALA A 49 -0.67 4.52 -6.51
C ALA A 49 -1.30 3.12 -6.63
N THR A 50 -1.02 2.39 -7.73
CA THR A 50 -1.51 1.01 -7.90
C THR A 50 -0.95 0.06 -6.85
N VAL A 51 0.35 0.13 -6.57
CA VAL A 51 1.01 -0.73 -5.57
C VAL A 51 0.45 -0.47 -4.17
N ASN A 52 0.24 0.79 -3.78
CA ASN A 52 -0.40 1.11 -2.50
C ASN A 52 -1.83 0.56 -2.42
N HIS A 53 -2.60 0.63 -3.51
CA HIS A 53 -3.94 0.02 -3.54
C HIS A 53 -3.88 -1.50 -3.34
N LEU A 54 -2.99 -2.19 -4.06
CA LEU A 54 -2.80 -3.63 -3.91
C LEU A 54 -2.27 -4.01 -2.53
N HIS A 55 -1.36 -3.21 -1.96
CA HIS A 55 -0.83 -3.43 -0.63
C HIS A 55 -1.96 -3.37 0.42
N GLY A 56 -2.87 -2.41 0.31
CA GLY A 56 -4.06 -2.34 1.16
C GLY A 56 -4.95 -3.58 1.04
N LEU A 57 -5.16 -4.10 -0.18
CA LEU A 57 -5.93 -5.34 -0.39
C LEU A 57 -5.22 -6.56 0.22
N VAL A 58 -3.90 -6.67 0.02
CA VAL A 58 -3.11 -7.77 0.60
C VAL A 58 -3.10 -7.69 2.12
N ALA A 59 -2.99 -6.50 2.70
CA ALA A 59 -3.06 -6.29 4.15
C ALA A 59 -4.42 -6.77 4.70
N ALA A 60 -5.53 -6.36 4.06
CA ALA A 60 -6.87 -6.81 4.45
C ALA A 60 -7.05 -8.33 4.33
N LEU A 61 -6.45 -8.97 3.32
CA LEU A 61 -6.46 -10.44 3.20
C LEU A 61 -5.60 -11.13 4.26
N ASN A 62 -4.48 -10.51 4.64
CA ASN A 62 -3.56 -11.04 5.65
C ASN A 62 -4.15 -10.97 7.07
N ASP A 63 -5.08 -10.05 7.31
CA ASP A 63 -5.82 -9.95 8.57
C ASP A 63 -6.87 -11.07 8.73
N ILE A 64 -7.15 -11.85 7.69
CA ILE A 64 -8.06 -13.00 7.75
C ILE A 64 -7.36 -14.15 8.50
N PRO A 65 -7.95 -14.69 9.59
CA PRO A 65 -7.37 -15.82 10.30
C PRO A 65 -7.54 -17.11 9.49
N PHE A 66 -6.48 -17.53 8.79
CA PHE A 66 -6.51 -18.77 8.01
C PHE A 66 -6.50 -20.04 8.87
N GLY A 67 -6.08 -19.99 10.13
CA GLY A 67 -6.08 -21.15 11.04
C GLY A 67 -5.34 -22.35 10.45
N GLU A 68 -5.95 -23.53 10.51
CA GLU A 68 -5.44 -24.78 9.91
C GLU A 68 -5.83 -24.95 8.43
N THR A 69 -6.32 -23.89 7.77
CA THR A 69 -6.68 -23.95 6.35
C THR A 69 -5.42 -24.15 5.52
N ALA A 70 -5.27 -25.35 4.96
CA ALA A 70 -4.17 -25.64 4.05
C ALA A 70 -4.18 -24.68 2.85
N PRO A 71 -3.01 -24.34 2.27
CA PRO A 71 -2.97 -23.59 1.02
C PRO A 71 -3.84 -24.25 -0.04
N ALA A 72 -4.52 -23.44 -0.85
CA ALA A 72 -5.29 -23.96 -1.97
C ALA A 72 -4.39 -24.82 -2.89
N PHE A 73 -5.00 -25.83 -3.53
CA PHE A 73 -4.29 -26.71 -4.45
C PHE A 73 -3.54 -25.88 -5.50
N VAL A 74 -2.22 -26.06 -5.55
CA VAL A 74 -1.37 -25.43 -6.57
C VAL A 74 -1.39 -26.31 -7.80
N PHE A 75 -1.93 -25.80 -8.91
CA PHE A 75 -1.82 -26.46 -10.20
C PHE A 75 -0.35 -26.52 -10.61
N ASP A 76 0.21 -27.74 -10.67
CA ASP A 76 1.55 -27.99 -11.20
C ASP A 76 1.43 -28.58 -12.60
N ALA A 77 1.60 -27.71 -13.60
CA ALA A 77 1.54 -28.09 -15.01
C ALA A 77 2.55 -29.19 -15.40
N ARG A 78 3.58 -29.47 -14.57
CA ARG A 78 4.55 -30.54 -14.81
C ARG A 78 4.08 -31.91 -14.33
N ARG A 79 3.02 -31.96 -13.50
CA ARG A 79 2.52 -33.18 -12.87
C ARG A 79 1.51 -33.93 -13.75
N ASP A 80 0.90 -33.24 -14.70
CA ASP A 80 -0.16 -33.80 -15.57
C ASP A 80 0.36 -34.62 -16.76
N ASP A 81 1.67 -34.58 -17.04
CA ASP A 81 2.30 -35.39 -18.12
C ASP A 81 2.67 -36.82 -17.67
N ALA A 82 2.39 -37.19 -16.42
CA ALA A 82 2.69 -38.51 -15.87
C ALA A 82 1.41 -39.32 -15.61
N SER A 83 0.77 -39.83 -16.67
CA SER A 83 -0.23 -40.90 -16.59
C SER A 83 -0.25 -41.75 -17.85
#